data_AF-A0A662PHX6-F1
#
_entry.id   AF-A0A662PHX6-F1
#
_cell.length_a   1.000
_cell.length_b   1.000
_cell.length_c   1.000
_cell.angle_alpha   90.00
_cell.angle_beta   90.00
_cell.angle_gamma   90.00
#
_symmetry.space_group_name_H-M   'P 1'
#
loop_
_entity.id
_entity.type
_entity.pdbx_description
1 polymer ?
#
loop_
_entity_poly.entity_id
_entity_poly.type
_entity_poly.pdbx_seq_one_letter_code
_entity_poly.pdbx_strand_id
1 'polypeptide(L)'
;MGSSQIWREINKINIKVESRGIEGYIPTIVLNETLHRLMIAETIKERKAKNVRDALFILKNDRETIPRLEVCWSEINKILDMDFIILKEKPNTFLNSIEISKRYSLLARDAYIASFAEDYSIENIATFDKDFERVDFLKVWKL
;
A
#
# COMPACT_ATOMS: atom_id res chain seq x y z
N MET A 1 2.80 3.38 -17.88
CA MET A 1 1.52 2.68 -18.13
C MET A 1 0.90 2.10 -16.84
N GLY A 2 1.66 1.71 -15.81
CA GLY A 2 1.10 1.14 -14.57
C GLY A 2 0.41 2.12 -13.60
N SER A 3 0.81 3.40 -13.55
CA SER A 3 0.23 4.39 -12.64
C SER A 3 -1.24 4.72 -12.98
N SER A 4 -1.57 4.94 -14.25
CA SER A 4 -2.94 5.31 -14.67
C SER A 4 -4.00 4.25 -14.37
N GLN A 5 -3.63 2.96 -14.31
CA GLN A 5 -4.57 1.89 -13.98
C GLN A 5 -4.82 1.81 -12.47
N ILE A 6 -3.78 1.96 -11.65
CA ILE A 6 -3.89 2.01 -10.19
C ILE A 6 -4.78 3.19 -9.77
N TRP A 7 -4.60 4.38 -10.38
CA TRP A 7 -5.45 5.54 -10.11
C TRP A 7 -6.90 5.38 -10.53
N ARG A 8 -7.17 4.67 -11.64
CA ARG A 8 -8.53 4.37 -12.03
C ARG A 8 -9.24 3.52 -10.98
N GLU A 9 -8.56 2.51 -10.43
CA GLU A 9 -9.17 1.65 -9.42
C GLU A 9 -9.23 2.32 -8.04
N ILE A 10 -8.20 3.07 -7.62
CA ILE A 10 -8.27 3.89 -6.39
C ILE A 10 -9.43 4.90 -6.48
N ASN A 11 -9.60 5.58 -7.62
CA ASN A 11 -10.72 6.51 -7.80
C ASN A 11 -12.07 5.80 -7.78
N LYS A 12 -12.19 4.57 -8.32
CA LYS A 12 -13.42 3.78 -8.19
C LYS A 12 -13.70 3.37 -6.74
N ILE A 13 -12.67 3.07 -5.95
CA ILE A 13 -12.82 2.80 -4.51
C ILE A 13 -13.28 4.07 -3.81
N ASN A 14 -12.61 5.20 -4.05
CA ASN A 14 -12.94 6.48 -3.42
C ASN A 14 -14.39 6.90 -3.73
N ILE A 15 -14.80 6.80 -5.00
CA ILE A 15 -16.19 7.06 -5.40
C ILE A 15 -17.17 6.12 -4.68
N LYS A 16 -16.82 4.85 -4.43
CA LYS A 16 -17.69 3.93 -3.67
C LYS A 16 -17.71 4.23 -2.17
N VAL A 17 -16.59 4.63 -1.58
CA VAL A 17 -16.48 5.09 -0.18
C VAL A 17 -17.40 6.30 0.02
N GLU A 18 -17.24 7.33 -0.81
CA GLU A 18 -18.02 8.57 -0.76
C GLU A 18 -19.52 8.36 -1.07
N SER A 19 -19.87 7.48 -2.02
CA SER A 19 -21.27 7.32 -2.48
C SER A 19 -22.11 6.30 -1.70
N ARG A 20 -21.52 5.45 -0.84
CA ARG A 20 -22.23 4.35 -0.15
C ARG A 20 -22.12 4.34 1.37
N GLY A 21 -21.49 5.34 1.98
CA GLY A 21 -21.28 5.37 3.43
C GLY A 21 -20.36 4.23 3.91
N ILE A 22 -19.39 3.84 3.09
CA ILE A 22 -18.41 2.81 3.42
C ILE A 22 -17.17 3.54 3.94
N GLU A 23 -16.74 3.22 5.15
CA GLU A 23 -15.51 3.77 5.72
C GLU A 23 -14.28 3.05 5.15
N GLY A 24 -13.34 3.80 4.59
CA GLY A 24 -12.10 3.26 4.05
C GLY A 24 -10.97 3.28 5.08
N TYR A 25 -10.14 2.24 5.10
CA TYR A 25 -8.99 2.18 5.98
C TYR A 25 -7.70 1.86 5.23
N ILE A 26 -6.59 2.48 5.65
CA ILE A 26 -5.26 2.20 5.10
C ILE A 26 -4.26 1.97 6.25
N PRO A 27 -3.67 0.77 6.37
CA PRO A 27 -2.53 0.56 7.26
C PRO A 27 -1.34 1.44 6.89
N THR A 28 -0.66 2.04 7.86
CA THR A 28 0.54 2.86 7.63
C THR A 28 1.63 2.13 6.83
N ILE A 29 1.75 0.81 6.97
CA ILE A 29 2.70 0.01 6.19
C ILE A 29 2.41 0.04 4.68
N VAL A 30 1.14 0.10 4.29
CA VAL A 30 0.72 0.20 2.88
C VAL A 30 1.09 1.57 2.30
N LEU A 31 0.95 2.64 3.09
CA LEU A 31 1.41 3.98 2.70
C LEU A 31 2.92 4.00 2.48
N ASN A 32 3.69 3.43 3.41
CA ASN A 32 5.14 3.37 3.30
C ASN A 32 5.61 2.57 2.07
N GLU A 33 4.94 1.44 1.78
CA GLU A 33 5.22 0.66 0.58
C GLU A 33 4.87 1.43 -0.70
N THR A 34 3.71 2.07 -0.72
CA THR A 34 3.25 2.86 -1.87
C THR A 34 4.22 3.99 -2.16
N LEU A 35 4.65 4.72 -1.11
CA LEU A 35 5.65 5.77 -1.22
C LEU A 35 6.96 5.23 -1.81
N HIS A 36 7.48 4.12 -1.27
CA HIS A 36 8.73 3.52 -1.76
C HIS A 36 8.64 3.11 -3.24
N ARG A 37 7.50 2.53 -3.65
CA ARG A 37 7.25 2.14 -5.05
C ARG A 37 7.13 3.35 -5.98
N LEU A 38 6.50 4.44 -5.54
CA LEU A 38 6.40 5.69 -6.28
C LEU A 38 7.78 6.34 -6.48
N MET A 39 8.61 6.39 -5.44
CA MET A 39 9.99 6.88 -5.55
C MET A 39 10.79 6.13 -6.62
N ILE A 40 10.74 4.79 -6.59
CA ILE A 40 11.41 3.95 -7.58
C ILE A 40 10.84 4.19 -8.98
N ALA A 41 9.52 4.19 -9.13
CA ALA A 41 8.86 4.33 -10.42
C ALA A 41 9.17 5.67 -11.09
N GLU A 42 9.14 6.77 -10.34
CA GLU A 42 9.49 8.09 -10.84
C GLU A 42 10.99 8.18 -11.19
N THR A 43 11.87 7.63 -10.35
CA THR A 43 13.32 7.62 -10.64
C THR A 43 13.65 6.88 -11.93
N ILE A 44 12.99 5.73 -12.18
CA ILE A 44 13.12 4.98 -13.44
C ILE A 44 12.67 5.84 -14.62
N LYS A 45 11.53 6.53 -14.49
CA LYS A 45 10.93 7.30 -15.58
C LYS A 45 11.71 8.59 -15.90
N GLU A 46 12.11 9.34 -14.87
CA GLU A 46 12.56 10.73 -14.99
C GLU A 46 14.08 10.92 -14.84
N ARG A 47 14.82 9.92 -14.35
CA ARG A 47 16.26 10.04 -14.03
C ARG A 47 17.14 8.99 -14.72
N LYS A 48 16.65 8.44 -15.85
CA LYS A 48 17.36 7.46 -16.70
C LYS A 48 17.77 6.15 -15.99
N ALA A 49 17.17 5.83 -14.85
CA ALA A 49 17.45 4.56 -14.21
C ALA A 49 16.89 3.42 -15.06
N LYS A 50 17.71 2.42 -15.38
CA LYS A 50 17.31 1.37 -16.32
C LYS A 50 16.40 0.31 -15.70
N ASN A 51 16.47 0.15 -14.39
CA ASN A 51 15.73 -0.85 -13.62
C ASN A 51 15.68 -0.45 -12.14
N VAL A 52 15.00 -1.27 -11.33
CA VAL A 52 14.83 -1.05 -9.88
C VAL A 52 16.15 -0.93 -9.14
N ARG A 53 17.15 -1.76 -9.48
CA ARG A 53 18.46 -1.74 -8.80
C ARG A 53 19.17 -0.41 -9.05
N ASP A 54 19.14 0.05 -10.29
CA ASP A 54 19.73 1.33 -10.70
C ASP A 54 19.02 2.52 -10.03
N ALA A 55 17.69 2.48 -9.98
CA ALA A 55 16.90 3.50 -9.28
C ALA A 55 17.24 3.56 -7.79
N LEU A 56 17.32 2.41 -7.13
CA LEU A 56 17.75 2.34 -5.72
C LEU A 56 19.18 2.82 -5.52
N PHE A 57 20.08 2.58 -6.49
CA PHE A 57 21.43 3.10 -6.43
C PHE A 57 21.45 4.63 -6.50
N ILE A 58 20.71 5.23 -7.43
CA ILE A 58 20.59 6.70 -7.54
C ILE A 58 19.99 7.29 -6.27
N LEU A 59 18.83 6.76 -5.81
CA LEU A 59 18.13 7.25 -4.61
C LEU A 59 19.00 7.22 -3.35
N LYS A 60 19.94 6.27 -3.24
CA LYS A 60 20.83 6.13 -2.08
C LYS A 60 22.06 7.03 -2.14
N ASN A 61 22.56 7.32 -3.35
CA ASN A 61 23.87 7.97 -3.53
C ASN A 61 23.76 9.43 -3.96
N ASP A 62 22.64 9.86 -4.53
CA ASP A 62 22.37 11.26 -4.88
C ASP A 62 21.33 11.88 -3.92
N ARG A 63 21.81 12.76 -3.04
CA ARG A 63 20.96 13.44 -2.04
C ARG A 63 19.98 14.43 -2.65
N GLU A 64 20.20 14.88 -3.88
CA GLU A 64 19.30 15.81 -4.58
C GLU A 64 18.14 15.10 -5.27
N THR A 65 18.24 13.79 -5.50
CA THR A 65 17.21 13.05 -6.25
C THR A 65 15.89 13.00 -5.49
N ILE A 66 15.89 12.59 -4.21
CA ILE A 66 14.66 12.42 -3.42
C ILE A 66 13.87 13.73 -3.30
N PRO A 67 14.46 14.87 -2.87
CA PRO A 67 13.72 16.12 -2.75
C PRO A 67 13.11 16.63 -4.07
N ARG A 68 13.70 16.26 -5.22
CA ARG A 68 13.26 16.69 -6.57
C ARG A 68 12.29 15.72 -7.24
N LEU A 69 11.84 14.67 -6.55
CA LEU A 69 10.68 13.91 -7.00
C LEU A 69 9.46 14.85 -6.95
N GLU A 70 8.59 14.82 -7.94
CA GLU A 70 7.39 15.65 -8.00
C GLU A 70 6.14 14.77 -8.03
N VAL A 71 6.16 13.73 -8.87
CA VAL A 71 5.05 12.79 -9.01
C VAL A 71 4.85 12.06 -7.68
N CYS A 72 5.89 11.49 -7.10
CA CYS A 72 5.84 10.75 -5.84
C CYS A 72 5.13 11.54 -4.73
N TRP A 73 5.48 12.82 -4.54
CA TRP A 73 4.87 13.66 -3.50
C TRP A 73 3.44 14.04 -3.83
N SER A 74 3.15 14.44 -5.07
CA SER A 74 1.79 14.76 -5.50
C SER A 74 0.84 13.59 -5.32
N GLU A 75 1.30 12.39 -5.66
CA GLU A 75 0.51 11.16 -5.63
C GLU A 75 0.25 10.68 -4.19
N ILE A 76 1.23 10.78 -3.29
CA ILE A 76 1.00 10.47 -1.88
C ILE A 76 0.06 11.49 -1.23
N ASN A 77 0.21 12.79 -1.52
CA ASN A 77 -0.69 13.80 -0.98
C ASN A 77 -2.14 13.53 -1.41
N LYS A 78 -2.39 13.16 -2.67
CA LYS A 78 -3.74 12.77 -3.12
C LYS A 78 -4.33 11.61 -2.32
N ILE A 79 -3.53 10.62 -1.92
CA ILE A 79 -4.01 9.49 -1.09
C ILE A 79 -4.33 9.98 0.33
N LEU A 80 -3.53 10.89 0.87
CA LEU A 80 -3.73 11.46 2.21
C LEU A 80 -4.91 12.44 2.27
N ASP A 81 -5.24 13.08 1.14
CA ASP A 81 -6.38 13.99 0.99
C ASP A 81 -7.71 13.25 0.76
N MET A 82 -7.67 11.93 0.57
CA MET A 82 -8.88 11.09 0.51
C MET A 82 -9.41 10.80 1.93
N ASP A 83 -10.71 10.53 2.04
CA ASP A 83 -11.40 10.25 3.32
C ASP A 83 -11.11 8.83 3.88
N PHE A 84 -9.84 8.39 3.85
CA PHE A 84 -9.38 7.15 4.46
C PHE A 84 -8.93 7.36 5.91
N ILE A 85 -9.30 6.44 6.79
CA ILE A 85 -8.77 6.35 8.14
C ILE A 85 -7.44 5.60 8.11
N ILE A 86 -6.37 6.27 8.56
CA ILE A 86 -5.05 5.66 8.65
C ILE A 86 -4.93 4.80 9.91
N LEU A 87 -4.73 3.50 9.73
CA LEU A 87 -4.54 2.55 10.83
C LEU A 87 -3.08 2.54 11.28
N LYS A 88 -2.87 2.71 12.58
CA LYS A 88 -1.54 2.65 13.21
C LYS A 88 -1.29 1.26 13.77
N GLU A 89 -0.03 0.89 13.87
CA GLU A 89 0.36 -0.35 14.53
C GLU A 89 -0.07 -0.32 16.02
N LYS A 90 -0.69 -1.41 16.48
CA LYS A 90 -0.97 -1.67 17.90
C LYS A 90 0.18 -2.50 18.51
N PRO A 91 0.33 -2.53 19.84
CA PRO A 91 1.44 -3.23 20.49
C PRO A 91 1.63 -4.71 20.07
N ASN A 92 0.55 -5.41 19.72
CA ASN A 92 0.61 -6.83 19.36
C ASN A 92 0.54 -7.10 17.84
N THR A 93 0.40 -6.07 16.99
CA THR A 93 0.20 -6.25 15.53
C THR A 93 1.33 -7.05 14.90
N PHE A 94 2.58 -6.79 15.31
CA PHE A 94 3.73 -7.54 14.83
C PHE A 94 3.70 -9.02 15.28
N LEU A 95 3.39 -9.29 16.54
CA LEU A 95 3.30 -10.67 17.04
C LEU A 95 2.16 -11.44 16.34
N ASN A 96 1.01 -10.80 16.16
CA ASN A 96 -0.14 -11.37 15.45
C ASN A 96 0.23 -11.67 13.98
N SER A 97 1.04 -10.83 13.33
CA SER A 97 1.50 -11.09 11.96
C SER A 97 2.34 -12.36 11.81
N ILE A 98 3.09 -12.74 12.85
CA ILE A 98 3.88 -13.99 12.85
C ILE A 98 2.92 -15.18 12.84
N GLU A 99 1.89 -15.14 13.68
CA GLU A 99 0.90 -16.22 13.77
C GLU A 99 0.04 -16.32 12.51
N ILE A 100 -0.38 -15.18 11.94
CA ILE A 100 -1.07 -15.12 10.64
C ILE A 100 -0.18 -15.67 9.52
N SER A 101 1.11 -15.31 9.48
CA SER A 101 2.04 -15.79 8.45
C SER A 101 2.16 -17.31 8.48
N LYS A 102 2.34 -17.89 9.67
CA LYS A 102 2.39 -19.36 9.85
C LYS A 102 1.08 -20.02 9.46
N ARG A 103 -0.05 -19.47 9.93
CA ARG A 103 -1.38 -20.07 9.76
C ARG A 103 -1.82 -20.08 8.30
N TYR A 104 -1.64 -18.96 7.59
CA TYR A 104 -2.15 -18.79 6.22
C TYR A 104 -1.06 -18.89 5.14
N SER A 105 0.18 -19.21 5.54
CA SER A 105 1.34 -19.30 4.64
C SER A 105 1.56 -18.02 3.82
N LEU A 106 1.35 -16.87 4.46
CA LEU A 106 1.55 -15.55 3.87
C LEU A 106 2.99 -15.08 4.06
N LEU A 107 3.50 -14.32 3.09
CA LEU A 107 4.76 -13.61 3.28
C LEU A 107 4.61 -12.59 4.41
N ALA A 108 5.73 -12.29 5.10
CA ALA A 108 5.72 -11.46 6.31
C ALA A 108 4.99 -10.12 6.14
N ARG A 109 5.10 -9.50 4.96
CA ARG A 109 4.44 -8.23 4.63
C ARG A 109 2.92 -8.38 4.55
N ASP A 110 2.43 -9.39 3.84
CA ASP A 110 0.99 -9.60 3.65
C ASP A 110 0.34 -10.07 4.96
N ALA A 111 1.05 -10.92 5.71
CA ALA A 111 0.66 -11.29 7.05
C ALA A 111 0.58 -10.09 8.01
N TYR A 112 1.50 -9.13 7.87
CA TYR A 112 1.48 -7.91 8.64
C TYR A 112 0.32 -7.01 8.23
N ILE A 113 0.00 -6.86 6.94
CA ILE A 113 -1.22 -6.16 6.50
C ILE A 113 -2.49 -6.83 7.06
N ALA A 114 -2.56 -8.16 7.01
CA ALA A 114 -3.70 -8.90 7.56
C ALA A 114 -3.82 -8.76 9.09
N SER A 115 -2.71 -8.58 9.83
CA SER A 115 -2.77 -8.38 11.28
C SER A 115 -3.34 -7.02 11.67
N PHE A 116 -3.18 -5.97 10.84
CA PHE A 116 -3.94 -4.72 11.04
C PHE A 116 -5.45 -4.98 10.92
N ALA A 117 -5.87 -5.79 9.95
CA ALA A 117 -7.27 -6.11 9.77
C ALA A 117 -7.83 -6.88 10.98
N GLU A 118 -7.10 -7.88 11.48
CA GLU A 118 -7.47 -8.61 12.70
C GLU A 118 -7.54 -7.69 13.93
N ASP A 119 -6.50 -6.89 14.17
CA ASP A 119 -6.40 -6.00 15.32
C ASP A 119 -7.49 -4.93 15.39
N TYR A 120 -7.97 -4.49 14.23
CA TYR A 120 -9.03 -3.49 14.10
C TYR A 120 -10.41 -4.10 13.81
N SER A 121 -10.53 -5.43 13.82
CA SER A 121 -11.78 -6.15 13.51
C SER A 121 -12.37 -5.78 12.15
N ILE A 122 -11.48 -5.63 11.16
CA ILE A 122 -11.82 -5.36 9.76
C ILE A 122 -11.87 -6.70 9.01
N GLU A 123 -13.04 -6.99 8.43
CA GLU A 123 -13.30 -8.26 7.75
C GLU A 123 -13.29 -8.13 6.22
N ASN A 124 -13.06 -6.94 5.68
CA ASN A 124 -13.12 -6.68 4.24
C ASN A 124 -11.81 -6.07 3.77
N ILE A 125 -11.19 -6.66 2.74
CA ILE A 125 -9.96 -6.13 2.13
C ILE A 125 -10.16 -5.94 0.63
N ALA A 126 -9.79 -4.77 0.12
CA ALA A 126 -9.73 -4.49 -1.30
C ALA A 126 -8.28 -4.63 -1.78
N THR A 127 -8.00 -5.65 -2.60
CA THR A 127 -6.63 -5.95 -3.03
C THR A 127 -6.61 -6.68 -4.39
N PHE A 128 -5.51 -6.53 -5.12
CA PHE A 128 -5.21 -7.37 -6.30
C PHE A 128 -4.50 -8.66 -5.92
N ASP A 129 -4.01 -8.77 -4.69
CA ASP A 129 -3.26 -9.92 -4.23
C ASP A 129 -4.21 -11.03 -3.79
N LYS A 130 -4.27 -12.08 -4.62
CA LYS A 130 -5.07 -13.28 -4.37
C LYS A 130 -4.62 -14.04 -3.13
N ASP A 131 -3.42 -13.79 -2.62
CA ASP A 131 -2.88 -14.52 -1.48
C ASP A 131 -3.72 -14.28 -0.22
N PHE A 132 -4.40 -13.13 -0.11
CA PHE A 132 -5.36 -12.84 0.96
C PHE A 132 -6.62 -13.70 0.91
N GLU A 133 -6.93 -14.37 -0.21
CA GLU A 133 -8.04 -15.34 -0.27
C GLU A 133 -7.79 -16.56 0.65
N ARG A 134 -6.55 -16.75 1.12
CA ARG A 134 -6.20 -17.79 2.10
C ARG A 134 -6.61 -17.44 3.53
N VAL A 135 -6.90 -16.17 3.82
CA VAL A 135 -7.23 -15.68 5.16
C VAL A 135 -8.73 -15.80 5.39
N ASP A 136 -9.14 -16.71 6.28
CA ASP A 136 -10.55 -17.09 6.48
C ASP A 136 -11.44 -15.97 7.05
N PHE A 137 -10.91 -15.07 7.86
CA PHE A 137 -11.64 -13.93 8.41
C PHE A 137 -11.75 -12.74 7.44
N LEU A 138 -11.10 -12.79 6.28
CA LEU A 138 -11.12 -11.71 5.28
C LEU A 138 -12.00 -12.04 4.08
N LYS A 139 -12.96 -11.16 3.81
CA LYS A 139 -13.65 -11.06 2.53
C LYS A 139 -12.83 -10.21 1.57
N VAL A 140 -12.30 -10.86 0.53
CA VAL A 140 -11.51 -10.20 -0.52
C VAL A 140 -12.43 -9.58 -1.59
N TRP A 141 -12.24 -8.29 -1.83
CA TRP A 141 -12.85 -7.54 -2.93
C TRP A 141 -11.78 -7.29 -3.99
N LYS A 142 -11.93 -7.94 -5.15
CA LYS A 142 -11.00 -7.73 -6.27
C LYS A 142 -11.17 -6.34 -6.86
N LEU A 143 -10.04 -5.67 -7.04
CA LEU A 143 -9.92 -4.38 -7.73
C LEU A 143 -9.80 -4.57 -9.24
#